data_AF-A0A523D0L4-F1
#
_entry.id   AF-A0A523D0L4-F1
#
_cell.length_a   1.000
_cell.length_b   1.000
_cell.length_c   1.000
_cell.angle_alpha   90.00
_cell.angle_beta   90.00
_cell.angle_gamma   90.00
#
_symmetry.space_group_name_H-M   'P 1'
#
loop_
_entity.id
_entity.type
_entity.pdbx_description
1 polymer ?
#
loop_
_entity_poly.entity_id
_entity_poly.type
_entity_poly.pdbx_seq_one_letter_code
_entity_poly.pdbx_strand_id
1 'polypeptide(L)'
;MARKLRLEYAGALYHLTARGNERKEVFRDDIDRQRFIALLAHEVKQLRWRLHAYCLMGNHYHLLVETPEPNLARGMRRINSAYSQRFNRRHDRVGHLFQGRYHSILVHKESYLLELSRYIVLNPVRAGMVARAHHWPWSSYRATVGLVPAPGFLEVRWLLEQFHSDLERAREAYQGFVNHDEVRCPWDNFRGSAWLGSESFGEFVKALLKGKNLRDVPKAQQQSPRPTQEQVVKCIIDAFSLTEQQLWTRDNQEAFQAAVYLLRRVANVPIRDVARLGGVSAGRVSTIQRRVEDGHRSRRLDTLLDSYRFRLSDSNGLQRYKVKLRPQGNLLVQGAAGV
;
A
#
# COMPACT_ATOMS: atom_id res chain seq x y z
N MET A 1 -13.96 -12.31 -9.39
CA MET A 1 -12.70 -11.95 -8.69
C MET A 1 -13.01 -11.37 -7.33
N ALA A 2 -12.33 -11.86 -6.29
CA ALA A 2 -12.40 -11.34 -4.93
C ALA A 2 -12.14 -9.83 -4.91
N ARG A 3 -13.04 -9.07 -4.28
CA ARG A 3 -13.05 -7.60 -4.34
C ARG A 3 -12.21 -7.08 -3.19
N LYS A 4 -11.15 -6.32 -3.49
CA LYS A 4 -10.43 -5.54 -2.47
C LYS A 4 -11.44 -4.69 -1.69
N LEU A 5 -11.48 -4.88 -0.37
CA LEU A 5 -12.35 -4.10 0.52
C LEU A 5 -11.88 -2.64 0.47
N ARG A 6 -12.84 -1.71 0.34
CA ARG A 6 -12.56 -0.28 0.44
C ARG A 6 -13.04 0.15 1.81
N LEU A 7 -12.09 0.48 2.67
CA LEU A 7 -12.39 1.00 3.98
C LEU A 7 -12.81 2.45 3.84
N GLU A 8 -14.04 2.73 4.26
CA GLU A 8 -14.66 4.05 4.27
C GLU A 8 -15.12 4.33 5.70
N TYR A 9 -14.66 5.45 6.27
CA TYR A 9 -15.11 6.00 7.55
C TYR A 9 -15.03 7.54 7.50
N ALA A 10 -15.74 8.21 8.39
CA ALA A 10 -15.76 9.67 8.46
C ALA A 10 -14.36 10.22 8.81
N GLY A 11 -13.90 11.24 8.07
CA GLY A 11 -12.60 11.88 8.27
C GLY A 11 -11.40 11.10 7.70
N ALA A 12 -11.64 10.02 6.96
CA ALA A 12 -10.57 9.21 6.39
C ALA A 12 -9.80 9.95 5.30
N LEU A 13 -8.47 9.84 5.31
CA LEU A 13 -7.56 10.37 4.29
C LEU A 13 -7.10 9.25 3.34
N TYR A 14 -7.08 9.54 2.05
CA TYR A 14 -6.76 8.56 1.01
C TYR A 14 -5.75 9.09 0.01
N HIS A 15 -4.80 8.24 -0.36
CA HIS A 15 -4.08 8.38 -1.61
C HIS A 15 -4.78 7.52 -2.68
N LEU A 16 -5.20 8.18 -3.76
CA LEU A 16 -5.96 7.59 -4.85
C LEU A 16 -5.16 7.64 -6.14
N THR A 17 -5.17 6.54 -6.89
CA THR A 17 -4.61 6.47 -8.24
C THR A 17 -5.50 5.68 -9.18
N ALA A 18 -5.49 6.03 -10.47
CA ALA A 18 -5.97 5.14 -11.52
C ALA A 18 -5.08 5.30 -12.75
N ARG A 19 -4.81 4.17 -13.41
CA ARG A 19 -3.90 4.08 -14.56
C ARG A 19 -4.64 3.60 -15.80
N GLY A 20 -4.27 4.13 -16.95
CA GLY A 20 -4.83 3.80 -18.26
C GLY A 20 -4.59 2.35 -18.63
N ASN A 21 -5.57 1.75 -19.32
CA ASN A 21 -5.50 0.39 -19.80
C ASN A 21 -4.22 0.19 -20.62
N GLU A 22 -3.50 -0.92 -20.41
CA GLU A 22 -2.19 -1.16 -21.05
C GLU A 22 -1.14 -0.04 -20.81
N ARG A 23 -1.28 0.73 -19.72
CA ARG A 23 -0.46 1.91 -19.42
C ARG A 23 -0.56 3.02 -20.48
N LYS A 24 -1.58 2.98 -21.34
CA LYS A 24 -1.86 4.01 -22.34
C LYS A 24 -2.27 5.33 -21.69
N GLU A 25 -2.13 6.40 -22.44
CA GLU A 25 -2.54 7.73 -22.01
C GLU A 25 -4.03 7.77 -21.66
N VAL A 26 -4.31 8.43 -20.54
CA VAL A 26 -5.65 8.79 -20.10
C VAL A 26 -5.89 10.28 -20.25
N PHE A 27 -4.85 11.06 -20.57
CA PHE A 27 -4.92 12.47 -20.93
C PHE A 27 -4.04 12.68 -22.18
N ARG A 28 -4.66 12.86 -23.36
CA ARG A 28 -3.92 13.08 -24.61
C ARG A 28 -3.53 14.55 -24.80
N ASP A 29 -4.36 15.44 -24.29
CA ASP A 29 -4.18 16.88 -24.40
C ASP A 29 -4.63 17.60 -23.11
N ASP A 30 -4.49 18.92 -23.11
CA ASP A 30 -4.87 19.75 -21.97
C ASP A 30 -6.39 19.85 -21.79
N ILE A 31 -7.18 19.62 -22.85
CA ILE A 31 -8.64 19.62 -22.78
C ILE A 31 -9.12 18.40 -21.98
N ASP A 32 -8.48 17.25 -22.16
CA ASP A 32 -8.73 16.05 -21.34
C ASP A 32 -8.46 16.33 -19.85
N ARG A 33 -7.34 16.99 -19.54
CA ARG A 33 -6.97 17.35 -18.15
C ARG A 33 -7.94 18.35 -17.54
N GLN A 34 -8.32 19.40 -18.28
CA GLN A 34 -9.33 20.37 -17.84
C GLN A 34 -10.67 19.70 -17.56
N ARG A 35 -11.12 18.80 -18.43
CA ARG A 35 -12.38 18.05 -18.24
C ARG A 35 -12.36 17.17 -17.00
N PHE A 36 -11.22 16.53 -16.71
CA PHE A 36 -11.06 15.75 -15.49
C PHE A 36 -11.05 16.63 -14.24
N ILE A 37 -10.32 17.75 -14.26
CA ILE A 37 -10.32 18.72 -13.15
C ILE A 37 -11.73 19.25 -12.89
N ALA A 38 -12.50 19.57 -13.93
CA ALA A 38 -13.88 20.02 -13.78
C ALA A 38 -14.78 18.96 -13.12
N LEU A 39 -14.65 17.69 -13.50
CA LEU A 39 -15.37 16.58 -12.86
C LEU A 39 -14.94 16.39 -11.41
N LEU A 40 -13.63 16.44 -11.14
CA LEU A 40 -13.09 16.35 -9.78
C LEU A 40 -13.60 17.48 -8.89
N ALA A 41 -13.52 18.72 -9.37
CA ALA A 41 -14.01 19.90 -8.67
C ALA A 41 -15.50 19.79 -8.32
N HIS A 42 -16.31 19.32 -9.28
CA HIS A 42 -17.73 19.09 -9.05
C HIS A 42 -17.97 18.07 -7.94
N GLU A 43 -17.32 16.90 -8.00
CA GLU A 43 -17.53 15.83 -7.02
C GLU A 43 -16.96 16.18 -5.63
N VAL A 44 -15.84 16.91 -5.58
CA VAL A 44 -15.28 17.43 -4.32
C VAL A 44 -16.31 18.31 -3.60
N LYS A 45 -16.97 19.23 -4.32
CA LYS A 45 -18.02 20.08 -3.76
C LYS A 45 -19.27 19.29 -3.38
N GLN A 46 -19.74 18.41 -4.27
CA GLN A 46 -20.96 17.62 -4.05
C GLN A 46 -20.86 16.65 -2.88
N LEU A 47 -19.67 16.07 -2.66
CA LEU A 47 -19.44 15.06 -1.62
C LEU A 47 -18.73 15.62 -0.38
N ARG A 48 -18.53 16.95 -0.35
CA ARG A 48 -17.85 17.69 0.72
C ARG A 48 -16.45 17.16 1.00
N TRP A 49 -15.75 16.67 -0.03
CA TRP A 49 -14.37 16.21 0.13
C TRP A 49 -13.44 17.38 0.40
N ARG A 50 -12.31 17.09 1.04
CA ARG A 50 -11.17 18.01 1.12
C ARG A 50 -10.06 17.43 0.25
N LEU A 51 -9.78 18.08 -0.88
CA LEU A 51 -8.68 17.68 -1.76
C LEU A 51 -7.42 18.45 -1.36
N HIS A 52 -6.44 17.76 -0.81
CA HIS A 52 -5.19 18.37 -0.30
C HIS A 52 -4.11 18.50 -1.38
N ALA A 53 -4.06 17.54 -2.32
CA ALA A 53 -3.11 17.55 -3.42
C ALA A 53 -3.61 16.74 -4.63
N TYR A 54 -3.19 17.12 -5.83
CA TYR A 54 -3.40 16.33 -7.04
C TYR A 54 -2.21 16.43 -8.01
N CYS A 55 -2.07 15.41 -8.86
CA CYS A 55 -1.20 15.44 -10.02
C CYS A 55 -1.77 14.56 -11.14
N LEU A 56 -2.03 15.15 -12.31
CA LEU A 56 -2.42 14.44 -13.52
C LEU A 56 -1.17 14.19 -14.36
N MET A 57 -0.84 12.92 -14.61
CA MET A 57 0.27 12.51 -15.48
C MET A 57 -0.25 12.34 -16.92
N GLY A 58 0.46 11.61 -17.78
CA GLY A 58 -0.07 11.21 -19.10
C GLY A 58 -1.01 10.00 -19.03
N ASN A 59 -0.58 8.94 -18.33
CA ASN A 59 -1.28 7.66 -18.27
C ASN A 59 -1.90 7.32 -16.91
N HIS A 60 -1.86 8.23 -15.94
CA HIS A 60 -2.48 8.04 -14.62
C HIS A 60 -2.68 9.38 -13.91
N TYR A 61 -3.36 9.35 -12.76
CA TYR A 61 -3.45 10.49 -11.85
C TYR A 61 -3.17 10.06 -10.40
N HIS A 62 -2.83 11.03 -9.56
CA HIS A 62 -2.72 10.90 -8.10
C HIS A 62 -3.59 11.95 -7.42
N LEU A 63 -4.36 11.56 -6.41
CA LEU A 63 -5.15 12.48 -5.56
C LEU A 63 -4.90 12.18 -4.09
N LEU A 64 -4.82 13.21 -3.26
CA LEU A 64 -4.82 13.13 -1.79
C LEU A 64 -6.13 13.73 -1.29
N VAL A 65 -7.06 12.87 -0.87
CA VAL A 65 -8.45 13.23 -0.58
C VAL A 65 -8.81 12.81 0.84
N GLU A 66 -9.32 13.74 1.62
CA GLU A 66 -10.00 13.46 2.88
C GLU A 66 -11.51 13.49 2.66
N THR A 67 -12.21 12.49 3.20
CA THR A 67 -13.67 12.37 3.08
C THR A 67 -14.32 12.54 4.45
N PRO A 68 -15.01 13.66 4.74
CA PRO A 68 -15.74 13.85 5.98
C PRO A 68 -16.82 12.79 6.21
N GLU A 69 -17.33 12.19 5.14
CA GLU A 69 -18.30 11.09 5.15
C GLU A 69 -17.72 9.86 4.42
N PRO A 70 -18.18 8.63 4.71
CA PRO A 70 -17.73 7.41 4.03
C PRO A 70 -18.32 7.27 2.61
N ASN A 71 -17.99 8.21 1.72
CA ASN A 71 -18.60 8.35 0.38
C ASN A 71 -17.57 8.35 -0.77
N LEU A 72 -16.33 7.92 -0.51
CA LEU A 72 -15.23 7.82 -1.48
C LEU A 72 -15.60 7.01 -2.72
N ALA A 73 -16.15 5.80 -2.53
CA ALA A 73 -16.47 4.87 -3.61
C ALA A 73 -17.53 5.43 -4.55
N ARG A 74 -18.49 6.20 -4.00
CA ARG A 74 -19.52 6.88 -4.78
C ARG A 74 -18.92 7.94 -5.69
N GLY A 75 -18.08 8.83 -5.17
CA GLY A 75 -17.44 9.88 -5.96
C GLY A 75 -16.49 9.33 -7.02
N MET A 76 -15.62 8.39 -6.64
CA MET A 76 -14.66 7.82 -7.59
C MET A 76 -15.32 7.03 -8.72
N ARG A 77 -16.48 6.41 -8.47
CA ARG A 77 -17.30 5.80 -9.54
C ARG A 77 -17.77 6.88 -10.52
N ARG A 78 -18.33 7.98 -10.03
CA ARG A 78 -18.82 9.08 -10.88
C ARG A 78 -17.71 9.73 -11.69
N ILE A 79 -16.59 10.10 -11.05
CA ILE A 79 -15.43 10.71 -11.72
C ILE A 79 -14.94 9.81 -12.85
N ASN A 80 -14.58 8.55 -12.54
CA ASN A 80 -13.93 7.69 -13.52
C ASN A 80 -14.88 7.24 -14.62
N SER A 81 -16.15 6.97 -14.30
CA SER A 81 -17.14 6.60 -15.32
C SER A 81 -17.48 7.76 -16.26
N ALA A 82 -17.78 8.94 -15.72
CA ALA A 82 -18.10 10.12 -16.53
C ALA A 82 -16.90 10.53 -17.40
N TYR A 83 -15.69 10.52 -16.82
CA TYR A 83 -14.48 10.84 -17.56
C TYR A 83 -14.22 9.83 -18.70
N SER A 84 -14.29 8.53 -18.41
CA SER A 84 -14.04 7.49 -19.43
C SER A 84 -15.02 7.59 -20.60
N GLN A 85 -16.31 7.84 -20.33
CA GLN A 85 -17.32 8.02 -21.38
C GLN A 85 -17.03 9.24 -22.25
N ARG A 86 -16.69 10.38 -21.63
CA ARG A 86 -16.36 11.62 -22.35
C ARG A 86 -15.08 11.50 -23.17
N PHE A 87 -14.06 10.86 -22.61
CA PHE A 87 -12.79 10.60 -23.29
C PHE A 87 -13.01 9.67 -24.49
N ASN A 88 -13.73 8.57 -24.30
CA ASN A 88 -14.02 7.63 -25.37
C ASN A 88 -14.79 8.28 -26.53
N ARG A 89 -15.80 9.10 -26.22
CA ARG A 89 -16.55 9.85 -27.23
C ARG A 89 -15.69 10.89 -27.96
N ARG A 90 -14.80 11.60 -27.26
CA ARG A 90 -13.92 12.62 -27.86
C ARG A 90 -12.91 12.02 -28.83
N HIS A 91 -12.46 10.81 -28.53
CA HIS A 91 -11.32 10.18 -29.19
C HIS A 91 -11.71 8.96 -30.05
N ASP A 92 -13.00 8.79 -30.34
CA ASP A 92 -13.59 7.66 -31.07
C ASP A 92 -13.08 6.29 -30.60
N ARG A 93 -13.04 6.11 -29.27
CA ARG A 93 -12.60 4.87 -28.63
C ARG A 93 -13.75 4.05 -28.09
N VAL A 94 -13.55 2.74 -28.11
CA VAL A 94 -14.40 1.76 -27.41
C VAL A 94 -13.62 1.05 -26.30
N GLY A 95 -14.34 0.48 -25.35
CA GLY A 95 -13.76 -0.30 -24.25
C GLY A 95 -13.28 0.52 -23.05
N HIS A 96 -12.48 -0.11 -22.20
CA HIS A 96 -12.03 0.46 -20.92
C HIS A 96 -10.91 1.48 -21.10
N LEU A 97 -11.08 2.68 -20.54
CA LEU A 97 -10.02 3.69 -20.48
C LEU A 97 -8.98 3.34 -19.41
N PHE A 98 -9.42 2.95 -18.21
CA PHE A 98 -8.55 2.56 -17.09
C PHE A 98 -8.39 1.03 -17.02
N GLN A 99 -7.26 0.55 -16.46
CA GLN A 99 -6.97 -0.89 -16.25
C GLN A 99 -7.98 -1.61 -15.36
N GLY A 100 -8.79 -0.84 -14.65
CA GLY A 100 -9.81 -1.35 -13.77
C GLY A 100 -10.24 -0.27 -12.78
N ARG A 101 -10.59 -0.71 -11.58
CA ARG A 101 -10.94 0.17 -10.48
C ARG A 101 -9.74 1.02 -10.05
N TYR A 102 -10.02 2.25 -9.59
CA TYR A 102 -9.01 3.05 -8.89
C TYR A 102 -8.43 2.29 -7.69
N HIS A 103 -7.16 2.53 -7.42
CA HIS A 103 -6.48 2.11 -6.21
C HIS A 103 -6.69 3.16 -5.12
N SER A 104 -6.95 2.70 -3.90
CA SER A 104 -7.08 3.53 -2.71
C SER A 104 -6.21 2.96 -1.60
N ILE A 105 -5.41 3.84 -1.01
CA ILE A 105 -4.57 3.58 0.16
C ILE A 105 -5.08 4.50 1.26
N LEU A 106 -5.46 3.92 2.39
CA LEU A 106 -5.84 4.70 3.56
C LEU A 106 -4.57 5.28 4.22
N VAL A 107 -4.61 6.54 4.61
CA VAL A 107 -3.45 7.28 5.10
C VAL A 107 -3.69 7.73 6.53
N HIS A 108 -2.71 7.49 7.41
CA HIS A 108 -2.65 8.12 8.73
C HIS A 108 -2.28 9.59 8.55
N LYS A 109 -3.25 10.47 8.77
CA LYS A 109 -3.21 11.88 8.41
C LYS A 109 -2.05 12.61 9.08
N GLU A 110 -1.83 12.33 10.36
CA GLU A 110 -0.85 12.96 11.23
C GLU A 110 0.59 12.62 10.83
N SER A 111 0.81 11.45 10.22
CA SER A 111 2.16 10.98 9.91
C SER A 111 2.57 11.13 8.45
N TYR A 112 1.61 11.16 7.51
CA TYR A 112 1.93 11.01 6.08
C TYR A 112 1.32 12.06 5.16
N LEU A 113 0.50 12.98 5.65
CA LEU A 113 -0.08 14.02 4.80
C LEU A 113 0.99 14.80 4.03
N LEU A 114 1.97 15.36 4.74
CA LEU A 114 3.01 16.21 4.15
C LEU A 114 3.83 15.43 3.12
N GLU A 115 4.33 14.26 3.51
CA GLU A 115 5.15 13.42 2.66
C GLU A 115 4.41 12.92 1.41
N LEU A 116 3.13 12.57 1.53
CA LEU A 116 2.32 12.21 0.37
C LEU A 116 1.99 13.41 -0.50
N SER A 117 1.74 14.58 0.06
CA SER A 117 1.55 15.82 -0.70
C SER A 117 2.79 16.11 -1.55
N ARG A 118 3.97 16.11 -0.93
CA ARG A 118 5.27 16.25 -1.61
C ARG A 118 5.47 15.17 -2.67
N TYR A 119 5.20 13.91 -2.32
CA TYR A 119 5.30 12.82 -3.28
C TYR A 119 4.41 13.08 -4.49
N ILE A 120 3.15 13.47 -4.31
CA ILE A 120 2.20 13.66 -5.41
C ILE A 120 2.70 14.71 -6.40
N VAL A 121 3.10 15.89 -5.91
CA VAL A 121 3.53 17.00 -6.77
C VAL A 121 4.89 16.78 -7.44
N LEU A 122 5.73 15.92 -6.88
CA LEU A 122 7.03 15.54 -7.47
C LEU A 122 6.95 14.39 -8.49
N ASN A 123 5.77 13.79 -8.74
CA ASN A 123 5.66 12.73 -9.76
C ASN A 123 6.17 13.12 -11.16
N PRO A 124 5.84 14.31 -11.69
CA PRO A 124 6.35 14.75 -13.00
C PRO A 124 7.87 14.87 -13.04
N VAL A 125 8.48 15.33 -11.94
CA VAL A 125 9.94 15.45 -11.81
C VAL A 125 10.59 14.08 -11.78
N ARG A 126 10.09 13.17 -10.94
CA ARG A 126 10.61 11.78 -10.86
C ARG A 126 10.42 10.98 -12.16
N ALA A 127 9.42 11.33 -12.95
CA ALA A 127 9.19 10.73 -14.26
C ALA A 127 10.05 11.35 -15.37
N GLY A 128 10.88 12.35 -15.07
CA GLY A 128 11.71 13.05 -16.04
C GLY A 128 10.92 13.94 -17.02
N MET A 129 9.65 14.26 -16.72
CA MET A 129 8.79 15.05 -17.60
C MET A 129 9.10 16.55 -17.51
N VAL A 130 9.54 17.00 -16.33
CA VAL A 130 9.94 18.38 -16.07
C VAL A 130 11.08 18.43 -15.07
N ALA A 131 11.93 19.46 -15.14
CA ALA A 131 13.03 19.62 -14.18
C ALA A 131 12.59 20.06 -12.77
N ARG A 132 11.47 20.78 -12.65
CA ARG A 132 10.98 21.36 -11.38
C ARG A 132 9.46 21.26 -11.29
N ALA A 133 8.93 21.14 -10.07
CA ALA A 133 7.50 20.92 -9.84
C ALA A 133 6.60 22.03 -10.43
N HIS A 134 7.01 23.30 -10.38
CA HIS A 134 6.22 24.41 -10.96
C HIS A 134 6.13 24.40 -12.48
N HIS A 135 7.02 23.69 -13.19
CA HIS A 135 6.94 23.54 -14.64
C HIS A 135 5.78 22.62 -15.07
N TRP A 136 5.20 21.84 -14.15
CA TRP A 136 4.04 20.99 -14.46
C TRP A 136 2.73 21.65 -14.02
N PRO A 137 1.95 22.24 -14.95
CA PRO A 137 0.72 22.97 -14.61
C PRO A 137 -0.41 22.05 -14.12
N TRP A 138 -0.31 20.74 -14.39
CA TRP A 138 -1.36 19.76 -14.08
C TRP A 138 -1.18 19.10 -12.70
N SER A 139 -0.58 19.82 -11.76
CA SER A 139 -0.52 19.46 -10.33
C SER A 139 -1.02 20.60 -9.45
N SER A 140 -1.29 20.30 -8.19
CA SER A 140 -1.67 21.30 -7.20
C SER A 140 -0.51 22.23 -6.78
N TYR A 141 0.74 21.91 -7.12
CA TYR A 141 1.93 22.60 -6.60
C TYR A 141 1.86 24.11 -6.75
N ARG A 142 1.61 24.60 -7.98
CA ARG A 142 1.56 26.04 -8.28
C ARG A 142 0.53 26.78 -7.43
N ALA A 143 -0.62 26.16 -7.20
CA ALA A 143 -1.66 26.72 -6.35
C ALA A 143 -1.26 26.69 -4.87
N THR A 144 -0.65 25.59 -4.41
CA THR A 144 -0.19 25.44 -3.03
C THR A 144 0.90 26.46 -2.67
N VAL A 145 1.87 26.70 -3.56
CA VAL A 145 2.94 27.71 -3.34
C VAL A 145 2.53 29.14 -3.70
N GLY A 146 1.28 29.38 -4.12
CA GLY A 146 0.78 30.73 -4.41
C GLY A 146 1.18 31.33 -5.77
N LEU A 147 1.78 30.55 -6.68
CA LEU A 147 2.10 30.99 -8.05
C LEU A 147 0.85 31.20 -8.92
N VAL A 148 -0.27 30.59 -8.53
CA VAL A 148 -1.60 30.83 -9.09
C VAL A 148 -2.62 30.83 -7.96
N PRO A 149 -3.80 31.47 -8.13
CA PRO A 149 -4.87 31.39 -7.15
C PRO A 149 -5.29 29.93 -6.90
N ALA A 150 -5.42 29.55 -5.63
CA ALA A 150 -5.92 28.23 -5.29
C ALA A 150 -7.40 28.12 -5.66
N PRO A 151 -7.81 27.13 -6.47
CA PRO A 151 -9.22 26.97 -6.82
C PRO A 151 -10.02 26.52 -5.59
N GLY A 152 -11.28 26.93 -5.47
CA GLY A 152 -12.09 26.68 -4.28
C GLY A 152 -12.40 25.21 -3.95
N PHE A 153 -12.02 24.26 -4.81
CA PHE A 153 -12.10 22.82 -4.52
C PHE A 153 -10.79 22.24 -3.95
N LEU A 154 -9.71 23.02 -3.88
CA LEU A 154 -8.40 22.60 -3.36
C LEU A 154 -8.19 23.17 -1.96
N GLU A 155 -8.03 22.29 -0.98
CA GLU A 155 -7.72 22.62 0.41
C GLU A 155 -6.21 22.78 0.57
N VAL A 156 -5.71 24.01 0.39
CA VAL A 156 -4.28 24.32 0.58
C VAL A 156 -3.97 24.78 2.00
N ARG A 157 -4.94 25.36 2.71
CA ARG A 157 -4.70 26.03 3.99
C ARG A 157 -4.33 25.03 5.06
N TRP A 158 -5.11 23.95 5.19
CA TRP A 158 -4.84 22.92 6.19
C TRP A 158 -3.45 22.28 6.05
N LEU A 159 -3.00 22.09 4.80
CA LEU A 159 -1.66 21.58 4.47
C LEU A 159 -0.57 22.59 4.86
N LEU A 160 -0.76 23.87 4.54
CA LEU A 160 0.20 24.94 4.80
C LEU A 160 0.31 25.28 6.30
N GLU A 161 -0.79 25.20 7.04
CA GLU A 161 -0.82 25.40 8.50
C GLU A 161 0.07 24.41 9.28
N GLN A 162 0.45 23.28 8.67
CA GLN A 162 1.40 22.34 9.26
C GLN A 162 2.85 22.88 9.29
N PHE A 163 3.16 23.91 8.49
CA PHE A 163 4.48 24.51 8.41
C PHE A 163 4.57 25.80 9.23
N HIS A 164 3.58 26.68 9.11
CA HIS A 164 3.55 27.97 9.79
C HIS A 164 2.13 28.55 9.81
N SER A 165 1.82 29.41 10.78
CA SER A 165 0.50 30.08 10.89
C SER A 165 0.32 31.24 9.90
N ASP A 166 1.39 32.01 9.65
CA ASP A 166 1.47 32.97 8.53
C ASP A 166 1.55 32.25 7.18
N LEU A 167 0.70 32.66 6.24
CA LEU A 167 0.50 31.97 4.96
C LEU A 167 1.70 32.08 4.03
N GLU A 168 2.38 33.23 3.97
CA GLU A 168 3.52 33.42 3.08
C GLU A 168 4.72 32.60 3.58
N ARG A 169 5.01 32.66 4.89
CA ARG A 169 6.03 31.79 5.50
C ARG A 169 5.72 30.31 5.34
N ALA A 170 4.44 29.92 5.43
CA ALA A 170 4.03 28.54 5.20
C ALA A 170 4.28 28.09 3.75
N ARG A 171 4.05 28.97 2.76
CA ARG A 171 4.33 28.70 1.34
C ARG A 171 5.82 28.54 1.10
N GLU A 172 6.64 29.43 1.65
CA GLU A 172 8.11 29.35 1.58
C GLU A 172 8.63 28.04 2.19
N ALA A 173 8.15 27.69 3.38
CA ALA A 173 8.51 26.46 4.06
C ALA A 173 8.07 25.20 3.27
N TYR A 174 6.84 25.19 2.72
CA TYR A 174 6.38 24.10 1.87
C TYR A 174 7.20 23.99 0.58
N GLN A 175 7.55 25.12 -0.04
CA GLN A 175 8.41 25.15 -1.22
C GLN A 175 9.80 24.56 -0.91
N GLY A 176 10.40 24.95 0.23
CA GLY A 176 11.65 24.37 0.72
C GLY A 176 11.54 22.87 0.96
N PHE A 177 10.48 22.42 1.64
CA PHE A 177 10.19 21.01 1.90
C PHE A 177 10.06 20.17 0.62
N VAL A 178 9.39 20.69 -0.41
CA VAL A 178 9.25 20.00 -1.71
C VAL A 178 10.56 19.94 -2.48
N ASN A 179 11.40 20.98 -2.40
CA ASN A 179 12.66 21.06 -3.14
C ASN A 179 13.85 20.42 -2.40
N HIS A 180 13.66 19.93 -1.18
CA HIS A 180 14.72 19.31 -0.38
C HIS A 180 15.17 17.96 -0.97
N ASP A 181 16.48 17.77 -1.12
CA ASP A 181 17.09 16.62 -1.82
C ASP A 181 16.83 15.27 -1.13
N GLU A 182 16.71 15.24 0.20
CA GLU A 182 16.25 14.07 0.93
C GLU A 182 14.74 13.88 0.79
N VAL A 183 14.33 13.23 -0.31
CA VAL A 183 12.97 12.77 -0.51
C VAL A 183 12.83 11.37 0.09
N ARG A 184 12.26 11.29 1.30
CA ARG A 184 11.83 10.01 1.87
C ARG A 184 10.68 9.47 1.03
N CYS A 185 10.77 8.21 0.64
CA CYS A 185 9.72 7.59 -0.14
C CYS A 185 8.58 7.25 0.82
N PRO A 186 7.34 7.77 0.63
CA PRO A 186 6.24 7.43 1.55
C PRO A 186 5.98 5.92 1.59
N TRP A 187 6.45 5.18 0.59
CA TRP A 187 6.31 3.73 0.48
C TRP A 187 7.21 2.94 1.43
N ASP A 188 8.23 3.54 2.04
CA ASP A 188 9.16 2.85 2.95
C ASP A 188 8.43 2.27 4.18
N ASN A 189 7.31 2.89 4.56
CA ASN A 189 6.45 2.45 5.66
C ASN A 189 5.11 1.86 5.18
N PHE A 190 4.98 1.51 3.91
CA PHE A 190 3.78 0.90 3.36
C PHE A 190 3.62 -0.53 3.91
N ARG A 191 2.61 -0.74 4.76
CA ARG A 191 2.35 -2.04 5.40
C ARG A 191 1.23 -2.77 4.68
N GLY A 192 1.58 -3.77 3.88
CA GLY A 192 0.62 -4.54 3.09
C GLY A 192 -0.07 -3.69 2.01
N SER A 193 -1.07 -4.23 1.33
CA SER A 193 -1.65 -3.58 0.14
C SER A 193 -2.73 -2.51 0.42
N ALA A 194 -2.92 -2.03 1.66
CA ALA A 194 -4.16 -1.32 2.02
C ALA A 194 -4.03 0.00 2.81
N TRP A 195 -2.96 0.26 3.56
CA TRP A 195 -2.81 1.52 4.32
C TRP A 195 -1.35 1.97 4.51
N LEU A 196 -1.19 3.23 4.91
CA LEU A 196 0.08 3.88 5.24
C LEU A 196 -0.05 4.59 6.59
N GLY A 197 0.69 4.15 7.61
CA GLY A 197 0.50 4.64 8.98
C GLY A 197 1.39 3.95 10.02
N SER A 198 1.27 4.40 11.27
CA SER A 198 1.90 3.76 12.43
C SER A 198 1.32 2.36 12.71
N GLU A 199 1.96 1.61 13.61
CA GLU A 199 1.46 0.32 14.07
C GLU A 199 0.06 0.43 14.72
N SER A 200 -0.13 1.43 15.58
CA SER A 200 -1.42 1.75 16.20
C SER A 200 -2.52 2.09 15.19
N PHE A 201 -2.18 2.78 14.09
CA PHE A 201 -3.11 3.02 13.00
C PHE A 201 -3.47 1.70 12.27
N GLY A 202 -2.50 0.81 12.11
CA GLY A 202 -2.75 -0.54 11.59
C GLY A 202 -3.72 -1.35 12.45
N GLU A 203 -3.63 -1.25 13.78
CA GLU A 203 -4.57 -1.88 14.71
C GLU A 203 -5.97 -1.30 14.60
N PHE A 204 -6.09 0.03 14.53
CA PHE A 204 -7.36 0.72 14.26
C PHE A 204 -7.99 0.24 12.95
N VAL A 205 -7.20 0.15 11.88
CA VAL A 205 -7.65 -0.35 10.57
C VAL A 205 -8.11 -1.81 10.64
N LYS A 206 -7.37 -2.67 11.35
CA LYS A 206 -7.77 -4.07 11.59
C LYS A 206 -9.06 -4.15 12.41
N ALA A 207 -9.25 -3.30 13.40
CA ALA A 207 -10.48 -3.22 14.19
C ALA A 207 -11.68 -2.82 13.32
N LEU A 208 -11.52 -1.85 12.41
CA LEU A 208 -12.55 -1.46 11.43
C LEU A 208 -12.92 -2.59 10.44
N LEU A 209 -11.99 -3.53 10.21
CA LEU A 209 -12.21 -4.71 9.37
C LEU A 209 -12.92 -5.84 10.14
N LYS A 210 -12.81 -5.86 11.47
CA LYS A 210 -13.42 -6.88 12.36
C LYS A 210 -14.94 -6.66 12.39
N GLY A 211 -15.70 -7.62 11.86
CA GLY A 211 -17.17 -7.55 11.78
C GLY A 211 -17.74 -7.14 10.41
N LYS A 212 -16.91 -6.76 9.43
CA LYS A 212 -17.37 -6.65 8.03
C LYS A 212 -17.40 -8.03 7.38
N ASN A 213 -18.35 -8.27 6.47
CA ASN A 213 -18.49 -9.57 5.80
C ASN A 213 -17.28 -9.81 4.87
N LEU A 214 -16.27 -10.52 5.38
CA LEU A 214 -14.97 -10.76 4.73
C LEU A 214 -15.02 -11.87 3.64
N ARG A 215 -16.20 -12.39 3.33
CA ARG A 215 -16.40 -13.51 2.38
C ARG A 215 -15.77 -13.26 0.99
N ASP A 216 -15.61 -11.99 0.61
CA ASP A 216 -15.04 -11.56 -0.67
C ASP A 216 -13.64 -10.94 -0.61
N VAL A 217 -13.00 -10.88 0.57
CA VAL A 217 -11.67 -10.28 0.77
C VAL A 217 -10.58 -11.33 0.46
N PRO A 218 -9.63 -11.05 -0.44
CA PRO A 218 -8.56 -12.00 -0.76
C PRO A 218 -7.78 -12.42 0.50
N LYS A 219 -7.55 -13.73 0.70
CA LYS A 219 -6.80 -14.28 1.84
C LYS A 219 -5.43 -13.61 2.05
N ALA A 220 -4.79 -13.11 0.99
CA ALA A 220 -3.53 -12.37 1.05
C ALA A 220 -3.59 -11.02 1.79
N GLN A 221 -4.79 -10.47 1.99
CA GLN A 221 -5.03 -9.22 2.75
C GLN A 221 -5.48 -9.48 4.19
N GLN A 222 -5.80 -10.73 4.53
CA GLN A 222 -6.07 -11.20 5.90
C GLN A 222 -4.78 -11.69 6.58
N GLN A 223 -3.68 -11.78 5.84
CA GLN A 223 -2.40 -12.27 6.33
C GLN A 223 -1.54 -11.09 6.80
N SER A 224 -0.93 -11.25 7.98
CA SER A 224 0.09 -10.35 8.51
C SER A 224 1.15 -10.05 7.44
N PRO A 225 1.75 -8.84 7.46
CA PRO A 225 2.82 -8.52 6.53
C PRO A 225 3.91 -9.60 6.59
N ARG A 226 4.46 -9.93 5.42
CA ARG A 226 5.59 -10.86 5.35
C ARG A 226 6.74 -10.26 6.15
N PRO A 227 7.43 -11.04 6.99
CA PRO A 227 8.62 -10.59 7.67
C PRO A 227 9.66 -10.14 6.65
N THR A 228 10.51 -9.21 7.07
CA THR A 228 11.72 -8.89 6.31
C THR A 228 12.71 -10.06 6.38
N GLN A 229 13.70 -10.05 5.49
CA GLN A 229 14.79 -11.02 5.51
C GLN A 229 15.49 -11.05 6.87
N GLU A 230 15.76 -9.87 7.44
CA GLU A 230 16.45 -9.69 8.72
C GLU A 230 15.65 -10.29 9.87
N GLN A 231 14.32 -10.12 9.87
CA GLN A 231 13.44 -10.70 10.88
C GLN A 231 13.39 -12.22 10.82
N VAL A 232 13.40 -12.80 9.62
CA VAL A 232 13.47 -14.26 9.44
C VAL A 232 14.83 -14.78 9.91
N VAL A 233 15.92 -14.15 9.49
CA VAL A 233 17.29 -14.53 9.86
C VAL A 233 17.48 -14.46 11.38
N LYS A 234 17.06 -13.36 12.01
CA LYS A 234 17.11 -13.20 13.48
C LYS A 234 16.33 -14.29 14.20
N CYS A 235 15.11 -14.61 13.74
CA CYS A 235 14.30 -15.66 14.36
C CYS A 235 14.98 -17.05 14.33
N ILE A 236 15.72 -17.34 13.26
CA ILE A 236 16.45 -18.60 13.11
C ILE A 236 17.70 -18.60 13.98
N ILE A 237 18.47 -17.51 13.98
CA ILE A 237 19.62 -17.29 14.87
C ILE A 237 19.22 -17.52 16.33
N ASP A 238 18.11 -16.91 16.78
CA ASP A 238 17.61 -17.06 18.14
C ASP A 238 17.24 -18.50 18.46
N ALA A 239 16.54 -19.18 17.53
CA ALA A 239 16.03 -20.52 17.78
C ALA A 239 17.07 -21.64 17.69
N PHE A 240 18.13 -21.42 16.91
CA PHE A 240 19.23 -22.36 16.77
C PHE A 240 20.45 -21.97 17.63
N SER A 241 20.36 -20.84 18.34
CA SER A 241 21.46 -20.27 19.14
C SER A 241 22.76 -20.13 18.34
N LEU A 242 22.64 -19.55 17.14
CA LEU A 242 23.74 -19.34 16.20
C LEU A 242 24.00 -17.85 16.01
N THR A 243 25.18 -17.48 15.52
CA THR A 243 25.39 -16.16 14.90
C THR A 243 24.91 -16.15 13.45
N GLU A 244 24.72 -14.97 12.87
CA GLU A 244 24.37 -14.87 11.44
C GLU A 244 25.43 -15.51 10.53
N GLN A 245 26.70 -15.35 10.87
CA GLN A 245 27.79 -15.98 10.13
C GLN A 245 27.67 -17.51 10.18
N GLN A 246 27.41 -18.08 11.35
CA GLN A 246 27.24 -19.53 11.55
C GLN A 246 26.00 -20.10 10.85
N LEU A 247 24.95 -19.31 10.65
CA LEU A 247 23.78 -19.74 9.89
C LEU A 247 24.14 -20.08 8.42
N TRP A 248 25.09 -19.34 7.85
CA TRP A 248 25.46 -19.43 6.44
C TRP A 248 26.67 -20.33 6.17
N THR A 249 27.42 -20.77 7.19
CA THR A 249 28.52 -21.74 7.00
C THR A 249 28.02 -23.13 6.58
N ARG A 250 26.73 -23.43 6.83
CA ARG A 250 26.06 -24.71 6.56
C ARG A 250 26.50 -25.85 7.49
N ASP A 251 27.25 -25.56 8.56
CA ASP A 251 27.64 -26.56 9.56
C ASP A 251 26.40 -27.11 10.27
N ASN A 252 25.45 -26.23 10.56
CA ASN A 252 24.11 -26.60 11.02
C ASN A 252 23.16 -26.75 9.83
N GLN A 253 23.09 -27.96 9.27
CA GLN A 253 22.25 -28.28 8.10
C GLN A 253 20.75 -28.01 8.37
N GLU A 254 20.30 -28.18 9.61
CA GLU A 254 18.91 -27.95 10.00
C GLU A 254 18.56 -26.45 10.00
N ALA A 255 19.41 -25.62 10.60
CA ALA A 255 19.26 -24.17 10.60
C ALA A 255 19.34 -23.59 9.17
N PHE A 256 20.27 -24.12 8.36
CA PHE A 256 20.41 -23.70 6.96
C PHE A 256 19.17 -24.06 6.12
N GLN A 257 18.62 -25.28 6.29
CA GLN A 257 17.38 -25.68 5.61
C GLN A 257 16.18 -24.83 6.06
N ALA A 258 16.10 -24.49 7.35
CA ALA A 258 15.11 -23.58 7.90
C ALA A 258 15.22 -22.19 7.27
N ALA A 259 16.42 -21.62 7.17
CA ALA A 259 16.68 -20.33 6.53
C ALA A 259 16.26 -20.31 5.07
N VAL A 260 16.70 -21.30 4.29
CA VAL A 260 16.34 -21.42 2.89
C VAL A 260 14.82 -21.49 2.71
N TYR A 261 14.16 -22.35 3.50
CA TYR A 261 12.71 -22.53 3.41
C TYR A 261 11.94 -21.27 3.83
N LEU A 262 12.29 -20.66 4.97
CA LEU A 262 11.55 -19.53 5.53
C LEU A 262 11.78 -18.23 4.74
N LEU A 263 12.99 -18.00 4.23
CA LEU A 263 13.24 -16.85 3.37
C LEU A 263 12.46 -16.94 2.07
N ARG A 264 12.37 -18.14 1.48
CA ARG A 264 11.56 -18.38 0.27
C ARG A 264 10.06 -18.30 0.55
N ARG A 265 9.61 -18.94 1.62
CA ARG A 265 8.18 -19.19 1.87
C ARG A 265 7.50 -18.08 2.66
N VAL A 266 8.21 -17.49 3.61
CA VAL A 266 7.68 -16.53 4.59
C VAL A 266 8.06 -15.10 4.22
N ALA A 267 9.34 -14.81 3.97
CA ALA A 267 9.80 -13.47 3.53
C ALA A 267 9.68 -13.24 2.00
N ASN A 268 9.44 -14.30 1.22
CA ASN A 268 9.35 -14.25 -0.25
C ASN A 268 10.58 -13.65 -0.95
N VAL A 269 11.76 -13.90 -0.39
CA VAL A 269 13.04 -13.52 -0.99
C VAL A 269 13.24 -14.30 -2.30
N PRO A 270 13.62 -13.65 -3.42
CA PRO A 270 13.85 -14.35 -4.69
C PRO A 270 14.85 -15.51 -4.57
N ILE A 271 14.63 -16.57 -5.34
CA ILE A 271 15.46 -17.79 -5.25
C ILE A 271 16.94 -17.53 -5.48
N ARG A 272 17.26 -16.56 -6.36
CA ARG A 272 18.64 -16.13 -6.66
C ARG A 272 19.29 -15.43 -5.48
N ASP A 273 18.51 -14.70 -4.69
CA ASP A 273 19.01 -13.96 -3.54
C ASP A 273 19.23 -14.90 -2.35
N VAL A 274 18.32 -15.86 -2.12
CA VAL A 274 18.53 -16.93 -1.14
C VAL A 274 19.74 -17.80 -1.50
N ALA A 275 19.92 -18.09 -2.79
CA ALA A 275 21.09 -18.81 -3.29
C ALA A 275 22.40 -18.05 -3.02
N ARG A 276 22.40 -16.73 -3.22
CA ARG A 276 23.53 -15.84 -2.92
C ARG A 276 23.85 -15.81 -1.43
N LEU A 277 22.84 -15.62 -0.57
CA LEU A 277 23.00 -15.62 0.89
C LEU A 277 23.56 -16.95 1.40
N GLY A 278 23.04 -18.06 0.87
CA GLY A 278 23.44 -19.39 1.32
C GLY A 278 24.69 -19.96 0.66
N GLY A 279 25.34 -19.24 -0.27
CA GLY A 279 26.50 -19.75 -1.02
C GLY A 279 26.21 -21.07 -1.75
N VAL A 280 25.02 -21.22 -2.33
CA VAL A 280 24.55 -22.45 -3.01
C VAL A 280 23.88 -22.14 -4.35
N SER A 281 23.70 -23.16 -5.20
CA SER A 281 22.97 -22.98 -6.45
C SER A 281 21.46 -22.81 -6.23
N ALA A 282 20.78 -22.11 -7.14
CA ALA A 282 19.32 -22.00 -7.13
C ALA A 282 18.62 -23.38 -7.22
N GLY A 283 19.25 -24.35 -7.90
CA GLY A 283 18.78 -25.74 -7.93
C GLY A 283 18.79 -26.38 -6.54
N ARG A 284 19.86 -26.18 -5.77
CA ARG A 284 19.95 -26.67 -4.37
C ARG A 284 18.89 -26.04 -3.47
N VAL A 285 18.60 -24.75 -3.65
CA VAL A 285 17.50 -24.06 -2.95
C VAL A 285 16.15 -24.71 -3.26
N SER A 286 15.88 -25.01 -4.54
CA SER A 286 14.64 -25.68 -4.95
C SER A 286 14.51 -27.09 -4.37
N THR A 287 15.61 -27.85 -4.32
CA THR A 287 15.63 -29.20 -3.73
C THR A 287 15.35 -29.16 -2.22
N ILE A 288 15.96 -28.22 -1.50
CA ILE A 288 15.72 -28.03 -0.06
C ILE A 288 14.24 -27.68 0.20
N GLN A 289 13.67 -26.77 -0.60
CA GLN A 289 12.26 -26.39 -0.46
C GLN A 289 11.34 -27.61 -0.65
N ARG A 290 11.54 -28.37 -1.73
CA ARG A 290 10.72 -29.56 -2.03
C ARG A 290 10.80 -30.60 -0.90
N ARG A 291 12.01 -30.88 -0.40
CA ARG A 291 12.23 -31.83 0.70
C ARG A 291 11.48 -31.44 1.98
N VAL A 292 11.49 -30.15 2.34
CA VAL A 292 10.76 -29.61 3.49
C VAL A 292 9.25 -29.66 3.29
N GLU A 293 8.77 -29.43 2.06
CA GLU A 293 7.34 -29.51 1.69
C GLU A 293 6.82 -30.96 1.69
N ASP A 294 7.64 -31.93 1.28
CA ASP A 294 7.35 -33.37 1.26
C ASP A 294 7.41 -34.02 2.66
N GLY A 295 7.35 -33.23 3.72
CA GLY A 295 7.21 -33.71 5.10
C GLY A 295 8.51 -34.11 5.80
N HIS A 296 9.68 -33.88 5.21
CA HIS A 296 10.97 -34.14 5.87
C HIS A 296 11.37 -32.96 6.77
N ARG A 297 10.49 -32.63 7.72
CA ARG A 297 10.71 -31.56 8.70
C ARG A 297 11.27 -32.14 9.98
N SER A 298 12.22 -31.42 10.57
CA SER A 298 12.70 -31.75 11.91
C SER A 298 11.73 -31.20 12.97
N ARG A 299 11.72 -31.80 14.16
CA ARG A 299 10.90 -31.31 15.28
C ARG A 299 11.18 -29.85 15.62
N ARG A 300 12.43 -29.38 15.51
CA ARG A 300 12.76 -27.97 15.77
C ARG A 300 12.26 -27.05 14.66
N LEU A 301 12.29 -27.47 13.40
CA LEU A 301 11.70 -26.71 12.30
C LEU A 301 10.17 -26.63 12.44
N ASP A 302 9.50 -27.72 12.85
CA ASP A 302 8.07 -27.70 13.15
C ASP A 302 7.77 -26.77 14.34
N THR A 303 8.53 -26.86 15.44
CA THR A 303 8.42 -25.92 16.58
C THR A 303 8.72 -24.48 16.16
N LEU A 304 9.67 -24.26 15.25
CA LEU A 304 9.96 -22.93 14.73
C LEU A 304 8.81 -22.40 13.89
N LEU A 305 8.24 -23.22 13.01
CA LEU A 305 7.07 -22.87 12.20
C LEU A 305 5.83 -22.61 13.06
N ASP A 306 5.63 -23.40 14.12
CA ASP A 306 4.52 -23.24 15.05
C ASP A 306 4.73 -22.06 16.00
N SER A 307 5.95 -21.83 16.50
CA SER A 307 6.29 -20.62 17.29
C SER A 307 6.29 -19.36 16.43
N TYR A 308 6.56 -19.47 15.14
CA TYR A 308 6.43 -18.37 14.17
C TYR A 308 4.95 -18.03 13.94
N ARG A 309 4.09 -19.06 13.78
CA ARG A 309 2.63 -18.89 13.78
C ARG A 309 2.12 -18.29 15.10
N PHE A 310 2.73 -18.66 16.23
CA PHE A 310 2.36 -18.20 17.57
C PHE A 310 2.84 -16.77 17.87
N ARG A 311 4.07 -16.37 17.49
CA ARG A 311 4.53 -14.97 17.61
C ARG A 311 3.75 -14.01 16.72
N LEU A 312 3.24 -14.48 15.59
CA LEU A 312 2.27 -13.76 14.76
C LEU A 312 0.86 -13.71 15.39
N SER A 313 0.49 -14.66 16.25
CA SER A 313 -0.79 -14.66 16.97
C SER A 313 -0.75 -13.88 18.29
N ASP A 314 0.36 -13.91 19.02
CA ASP A 314 0.52 -13.30 20.35
C ASP A 314 0.90 -11.82 20.31
N SER A 315 1.36 -11.31 19.17
CA SER A 315 1.43 -9.87 18.91
C SER A 315 0.05 -9.22 18.70
N ASN A 316 -1.05 -9.99 18.77
CA ASN A 316 -2.41 -9.46 18.81
C ASN A 316 -3.16 -10.15 19.97
N GLY A 317 -3.47 -9.41 21.02
CA GLY A 317 -4.34 -9.92 22.08
C GLY A 317 -5.65 -10.50 21.53
N LEU A 318 -5.87 -11.78 21.85
CA LEU A 318 -7.12 -12.57 21.98
C LEU A 318 -7.52 -13.61 20.90
N GLN A 319 -7.48 -14.83 21.44
CA GLN A 319 -8.25 -16.06 21.27
C GLN A 319 -7.78 -17.15 20.29
N ARG A 320 -7.48 -18.30 20.93
CA ARG A 320 -7.01 -19.58 20.43
C ARG A 320 -8.05 -20.23 19.53
N TYR A 321 -7.74 -20.37 18.24
CA TYR A 321 -8.31 -21.45 17.44
C TYR A 321 -7.30 -22.58 17.41
N LYS A 322 -7.60 -23.69 18.11
CA LYS A 322 -6.88 -24.96 17.94
C LYS A 322 -7.19 -25.47 16.54
N VAL A 323 -6.34 -25.18 15.56
CA VAL A 323 -6.38 -25.83 14.25
C VAL A 323 -5.72 -27.20 14.41
N LYS A 324 -6.52 -28.22 14.72
CA LYS A 324 -6.13 -29.61 14.46
C LYS A 324 -6.27 -29.83 12.96
N LEU A 325 -5.15 -29.94 12.25
CA LEU A 325 -5.16 -30.53 10.92
C LEU A 325 -5.26 -32.05 11.10
N ARG A 326 -6.35 -32.63 10.60
CA ARG A 326 -6.35 -34.04 10.19
C ARG A 326 -6.73 -34.14 8.71
N PRO A 327 -6.26 -35.19 8.04
CA PRO A 327 -6.44 -35.36 6.62
C PRO A 327 -7.87 -35.84 6.32
N GLN A 328 -8.41 -35.37 5.20
CA GLN A 328 -9.69 -35.74 4.58
C GLN A 328 -10.93 -35.00 5.11
N GLY A 329 -11.65 -34.36 4.19
CA GLY A 329 -12.63 -33.31 4.46
C GLY A 329 -14.02 -33.79 4.85
N ASN A 330 -14.64 -33.05 5.78
CA ASN A 330 -16.04 -32.60 5.75
C ASN A 330 -16.30 -31.64 6.93
N LEU A 331 -17.16 -30.63 6.73
CA LEU A 331 -17.51 -29.59 7.69
C LEU A 331 -18.73 -30.03 8.53
N LEU A 332 -18.54 -30.15 9.85
CA LEU A 332 -19.62 -30.04 10.83
C LEU A 332 -19.23 -28.92 11.81
N VAL A 333 -20.04 -27.86 11.85
CA VAL A 333 -19.93 -26.78 12.84
C VAL A 333 -20.89 -27.10 13.98
N GLN A 334 -20.36 -27.59 15.10
CA GLN A 334 -21.06 -27.50 16.38
C GLN A 334 -20.57 -26.25 17.10
N GLY A 335 -21.49 -25.30 17.32
CA GLY A 335 -21.24 -24.16 18.19
C GLY A 335 -21.31 -24.61 19.65
N ALA A 336 -20.27 -24.30 20.43
CA ALA A 336 -20.36 -24.37 21.88
C ALA A 336 -20.88 -23.03 22.39
N ALA A 337 -22.03 -23.10 23.06
CA ALA A 337 -22.64 -22.05 23.86
C ALA A 337 -21.97 -21.93 25.24
N GLY A 338 -22.00 -20.71 25.81
CA GLY A 338 -21.78 -20.39 27.23
C GLY A 338 -20.32 -20.55 27.72
N VAL A 339 -19.79 -19.76 28.64
CA VAL A 339 -20.30 -18.71 29.55
C VAL A 339 -19.17 -17.68 29.70
#